data_AF-A0A3C1MXA1-F1
#
_entry.id   AF-A0A3C1MXA1-F1
#
_cell.length_a   1.000
_cell.length_b   1.000
_cell.length_c   1.000
_cell.angle_alpha   90.00
_cell.angle_beta   90.00
_cell.angle_gamma   90.00
#
_symmetry.space_group_name_H-M   'P 1'
#
loop_
_entity.id
_entity.type
_entity.pdbx_description
1 polymer ?
#
loop_
_entity_poly.entity_id
_entity_poly.type
_entity_poly.pdbx_seq_one_letter_code
_entity_poly.pdbx_strand_id
1 'polypeptide(L)'
;GQTVTEVNRDANGVTLIDSAHKSHQAANAEMLTEDMLGWPLPLSGLSYWVTGQAQPGMAFQVDRDADQRPKLLTQNGWQINYTGWQDVAGQSLPHKLSLQREGLQIRLVADEWVLPAP
;
A
#
# COMPACT_ATOMS: atom_id res chain seq x y z
N GLY A 1 -4.79 -4.94 19.17
CA GLY A 1 -4.24 -4.42 17.91
C GLY A 1 -5.10 -4.94 16.80
N GLN A 2 -5.64 -4.07 15.96
CA GLN A 2 -6.53 -4.46 14.87
C GLN A 2 -5.68 -4.75 13.63
N THR A 3 -5.86 -5.92 13.03
CA THR A 3 -5.13 -6.37 11.84
C THR A 3 -6.15 -6.56 10.73
N VAL A 4 -5.88 -5.95 9.58
CA VAL A 4 -6.65 -6.15 8.35
C VAL A 4 -6.04 -7.32 7.60
N THR A 5 -6.86 -8.29 7.21
CA THR A 5 -6.42 -9.51 6.53
C THR A 5 -6.67 -9.43 5.03
N GLU A 6 -7.72 -8.73 4.60
CA GLU A 6 -8.06 -8.60 3.18
C GLU A 6 -8.60 -7.20 2.87
N VAL A 7 -8.21 -6.68 1.70
CA VAL A 7 -8.71 -5.41 1.15
C VAL A 7 -9.18 -5.63 -0.27
N ASN A 8 -10.46 -5.44 -0.53
CA ASN A 8 -11.03 -5.52 -1.88
C ASN A 8 -11.66 -4.17 -2.26
N ARG A 9 -11.35 -3.67 -3.46
CA ARG A 9 -11.93 -2.45 -4.02
C ARG A 9 -12.63 -2.79 -5.33
N ASP A 10 -13.91 -2.47 -5.40
CA ASP A 10 -14.73 -2.65 -6.60
C ASP A 10 -15.47 -1.34 -6.96
N ALA A 11 -16.37 -1.40 -7.96
CA ALA A 11 -17.18 -0.26 -8.38
C ALA A 11 -18.16 0.26 -7.31
N ASN A 12 -18.41 -0.52 -6.24
CA ASN A 12 -19.36 -0.20 -5.17
C ASN A 12 -18.67 0.36 -3.92
N GLY A 13 -17.34 0.29 -3.82
CA GLY A 13 -16.57 0.87 -2.72
C GLY A 13 -15.36 0.03 -2.32
N VAL A 14 -15.00 0.08 -1.05
CA VAL A 14 -13.92 -0.74 -0.46
C VAL A 14 -14.49 -1.61 0.64
N THR A 15 -14.13 -2.89 0.61
CA THR A 15 -14.42 -3.89 1.64
C THR A 15 -13.12 -4.30 2.34
N LEU A 16 -13.11 -4.27 3.66
CA LEU A 16 -12.02 -4.75 4.51
C LEU A 16 -12.51 -5.94 5.33
N ILE A 17 -11.71 -7.00 5.39
CA ILE A 17 -11.92 -8.11 6.32
C ILE A 17 -10.88 -8.02 7.42
N ASP A 18 -11.33 -7.91 8.67
CA ASP A 18 -10.45 -7.91 9.83
C ASP A 18 -10.07 -9.33 10.28
N SER A 19 -9.12 -9.42 11.21
CA SER A 19 -8.68 -10.69 11.80
C SER A 19 -9.78 -11.48 12.52
N ALA A 20 -10.94 -10.87 12.81
CA ALA A 20 -12.11 -11.53 13.38
C ALA A 20 -13.12 -11.97 12.30
N HIS A 21 -12.74 -11.92 11.02
CA HIS A 21 -13.59 -12.20 9.85
C HIS A 21 -14.82 -11.28 9.77
N LYS A 22 -14.74 -10.09 10.37
CA LYS A 22 -15.77 -9.06 10.15
C LYS A 22 -15.46 -8.33 8.85
N SER A 23 -16.46 -8.31 7.97
CA SER A 23 -16.46 -7.49 6.76
C SER A 23 -16.94 -6.10 7.10
N HIS A 24 -16.16 -5.10 6.73
CA HIS A 24 -16.48 -3.68 6.85
C HIS A 24 -16.45 -3.09 5.45
N GLN A 25 -17.47 -2.31 5.10
CA GLN A 25 -17.60 -1.76 3.75
C GLN A 25 -17.85 -0.25 3.84
N ALA A 26 -17.17 0.52 3.00
CA ALA A 26 -17.41 1.95 2.87
C ALA A 26 -17.18 2.43 1.44
N ALA A 27 -17.72 3.60 1.12
CA ALA A 27 -17.57 4.23 -0.19
C ALA A 27 -16.12 4.60 -0.52
N ASN A 28 -15.29 4.86 0.50
CA ASN A 28 -13.85 5.04 0.38
C ASN A 28 -13.16 4.37 1.57
N ALA A 29 -11.92 3.91 1.41
CA ALA A 29 -11.26 3.25 2.53
C ALA A 29 -10.57 4.23 3.47
N GLU A 30 -10.43 5.49 3.09
CA GLU A 30 -10.14 6.56 4.02
C GLU A 30 -11.16 6.57 5.18
N MET A 31 -12.47 6.61 4.90
CA MET A 31 -13.52 6.49 5.94
C MET A 31 -13.46 5.15 6.65
N LEU A 32 -13.25 4.06 5.91
CA LEU A 32 -13.26 2.73 6.52
C LEU A 32 -12.12 2.56 7.52
N THR A 33 -10.93 3.04 7.18
CA THR A 33 -9.78 3.00 8.08
C THR A 33 -9.89 4.04 9.18
N GLU A 34 -10.58 5.16 8.97
CA GLU A 34 -10.90 6.11 10.03
C GLU A 34 -11.83 5.49 11.07
N ASP A 35 -12.90 4.83 10.63
CA ASP A 35 -13.86 4.15 11.52
C ASP A 35 -13.25 2.94 12.24
N MET A 36 -12.39 2.18 11.55
CA MET A 36 -11.80 0.96 12.10
C MET A 36 -10.55 1.23 12.94
N LEU A 37 -9.60 1.98 12.39
CA LEU A 37 -8.26 2.19 12.95
C LEU A 37 -8.12 3.54 13.68
N GLY A 38 -9.09 4.44 13.56
CA GLY A 38 -9.05 5.79 14.16
C GLY A 38 -8.30 6.83 13.33
N TRP A 39 -7.93 6.52 12.08
CA TRP A 39 -7.28 7.46 11.15
C TRP A 39 -7.63 7.18 9.68
N PRO A 40 -7.74 8.20 8.82
CA PRO A 40 -7.94 7.99 7.40
C PRO A 40 -6.63 7.58 6.71
N LEU A 41 -6.62 6.37 6.13
CA LEU A 41 -5.51 5.86 5.34
C LEU A 41 -5.68 6.29 3.88
N PRO A 42 -4.78 7.13 3.33
CA PRO A 42 -4.88 7.65 1.97
C PRO A 42 -4.57 6.54 0.97
N LEU A 43 -5.61 5.83 0.53
CA LEU A 43 -5.48 4.72 -0.40
C LEU A 43 -5.09 5.17 -1.81
N SER A 44 -5.37 6.41 -2.16
CA SER A 44 -5.04 6.98 -3.47
C SER A 44 -3.55 6.88 -3.80
N GLY A 45 -2.66 7.11 -2.83
CA GLY A 45 -1.22 6.93 -3.01
C GLY A 45 -0.78 5.47 -2.88
N LEU A 46 -1.46 4.71 -2.02
CA LEU A 46 -1.08 3.34 -1.70
C LEU A 46 -1.00 2.44 -2.92
N SER A 47 -1.96 2.52 -3.84
CA SER A 47 -1.97 1.71 -5.07
C SER A 47 -0.76 1.94 -5.97
N TYR A 48 -0.15 3.14 -5.92
CA TYR A 48 1.10 3.42 -6.62
C TYR A 48 2.30 2.94 -5.82
N TRP A 49 2.34 3.22 -4.51
CA TRP A 49 3.48 2.87 -3.68
C TRP A 49 3.73 1.38 -3.56
N VAL A 50 2.66 0.55 -3.54
CA VAL A 50 2.78 -0.92 -3.51
C VAL A 50 3.48 -1.49 -4.75
N THR A 51 3.43 -0.78 -5.88
CA THR A 51 4.13 -1.16 -7.12
C THR A 51 5.48 -0.45 -7.30
N GLY A 52 5.95 0.27 -6.29
CA GLY A 52 7.21 1.04 -6.37
C GLY A 52 7.08 2.39 -7.09
N GLN A 53 5.86 2.88 -7.32
CA GLN A 53 5.63 4.09 -8.09
C GLN A 53 5.22 5.25 -7.19
N ALA A 54 5.64 6.46 -7.54
CA ALA A 54 5.10 7.68 -6.95
C ALA A 54 3.72 7.97 -7.55
N GLN A 55 2.80 8.48 -6.73
CA GLN A 55 1.51 8.96 -7.21
C GLN A 55 1.74 10.13 -8.20
N PRO A 56 1.12 10.10 -9.39
CA PRO A 56 1.22 11.19 -10.35
C PRO A 56 0.63 12.51 -9.81
N GLY A 57 1.14 13.63 -10.32
CA GLY A 57 0.62 14.97 -10.00
C GLY A 57 1.02 15.53 -8.63
N MET A 58 1.86 14.82 -7.87
CA MET A 58 2.38 15.28 -6.58
C MET A 58 3.90 15.21 -6.53
N ALA A 59 4.52 16.18 -5.86
CA ALA A 59 5.96 16.18 -5.64
C ALA A 59 6.39 14.95 -4.81
N PHE A 60 7.51 14.33 -5.19
CA PHE A 60 8.07 13.18 -4.51
C PHE A 60 9.59 13.26 -4.49
N GLN A 61 10.21 12.52 -3.57
CA GLN A 61 11.64 12.25 -3.53
C GLN A 61 11.85 10.74 -3.53
N VAL A 62 12.79 10.25 -4.33
CA VAL A 62 13.08 8.81 -4.41
C VAL A 62 14.59 8.56 -4.35
N ASP A 63 15.01 7.77 -3.37
CA ASP A 63 16.32 7.16 -3.34
C ASP A 63 16.23 5.77 -3.94
N ARG A 64 17.16 5.44 -4.84
CA ARG A 64 17.20 4.16 -5.54
C ARG A 64 18.35 3.28 -5.05
N ASP A 65 18.16 1.98 -5.15
CA ASP A 65 19.22 0.99 -4.93
C ASP A 65 20.15 0.87 -6.16
N ALA A 66 21.12 -0.05 -6.09
CA ALA A 66 22.07 -0.31 -7.17
C ALA A 66 21.41 -0.79 -8.47
N ASP A 67 20.24 -1.43 -8.37
CA ASP A 67 19.44 -1.94 -9.48
C ASP A 67 18.42 -0.90 -9.99
N GLN A 68 18.58 0.38 -9.60
CA GLN A 68 17.69 1.50 -9.92
C GLN A 68 16.25 1.33 -9.41
N ARG A 69 16.01 0.45 -8.43
CA ARG A 69 14.70 0.27 -7.81
C ARG A 69 14.53 1.24 -6.64
N PRO A 70 13.31 1.73 -6.36
CA PRO A 70 13.04 2.52 -5.17
C PRO A 70 13.50 1.79 -3.90
N LYS A 71 14.34 2.45 -3.10
CA LYS A 71 14.71 2.01 -1.75
C LYS A 71 13.94 2.81 -0.71
N LEU A 72 13.85 4.12 -0.94
CA LEU A 72 13.09 5.05 -0.11
C LEU A 72 12.30 5.98 -1.04
N LEU A 73 10.99 6.08 -0.83
CA LEU A 73 10.13 7.04 -1.50
C LEU A 73 9.49 7.93 -0.44
N THR A 74 9.57 9.24 -0.61
CA THR A 74 8.89 10.22 0.24
C THR A 74 7.89 11.00 -0.60
N GLN A 75 6.61 10.97 -0.23
CA GLN A 75 5.56 11.69 -0.96
C GLN A 75 4.39 12.04 -0.03
N ASN A 76 3.92 13.29 -0.05
CA ASN A 76 2.74 13.73 0.71
C ASN A 76 2.82 13.38 2.23
N GLY A 77 3.99 13.59 2.84
CA GLY A 77 4.26 13.28 4.26
C GLY A 77 4.45 11.79 4.57
N TRP A 78 4.33 10.90 3.56
CA TRP A 78 4.61 9.49 3.71
C TRP A 78 6.06 9.19 3.42
N GLN A 79 6.64 8.32 4.24
CA GLN A 79 7.93 7.69 4.00
C GLN A 79 7.72 6.19 3.73
N ILE A 80 8.06 5.75 2.53
CA ILE A 80 7.90 4.37 2.07
C ILE A 80 9.27 3.73 1.94
N ASN A 81 9.56 2.76 2.79
CA ASN A 81 10.79 1.98 2.76
C ASN A 81 10.53 0.64 2.09
N TYR A 82 11.23 0.38 0.98
CA TYR A 82 11.19 -0.88 0.25
C TYR A 82 12.29 -1.79 0.80
N THR A 83 11.88 -2.90 1.43
CA THR A 83 12.78 -3.80 2.17
C THR A 83 12.97 -5.16 1.51
N GLY A 84 12.18 -5.46 0.48
CA GLY A 84 12.29 -6.67 -0.30
C GLY A 84 11.65 -6.51 -1.66
N TRP A 85 12.30 -7.08 -2.67
CA TRP A 85 11.85 -7.15 -4.06
C TRP A 85 11.81 -8.62 -4.47
N GLN A 86 10.90 -8.95 -5.38
CA GLN A 86 10.79 -10.27 -5.99
C GLN A 86 10.54 -10.13 -7.49
N ASP A 87 11.06 -11.07 -8.27
CA ASP A 87 10.82 -11.11 -9.70
C ASP A 87 9.59 -11.96 -10.01
N VAL A 88 8.59 -11.34 -10.65
CA VAL A 88 7.34 -11.97 -11.06
C VAL A 88 7.17 -11.76 -12.56
N ALA A 89 7.17 -12.85 -13.32
CA ALA A 89 7.05 -12.83 -14.79
C ALA A 89 8.03 -11.85 -15.49
N GLY A 90 9.24 -11.69 -14.95
CA GLY A 90 10.25 -10.76 -15.50
C GLY A 90 10.12 -9.31 -15.05
N GLN A 91 9.21 -9.01 -14.11
CA GLN A 91 9.06 -7.70 -13.48
C GLN A 91 9.52 -7.76 -12.02
N SER A 92 10.41 -6.86 -11.61
CA SER A 92 10.76 -6.71 -10.19
C SER A 92 9.67 -5.93 -9.47
N LEU A 93 8.98 -6.59 -8.55
CA LEU A 93 7.89 -6.02 -7.75
C LEU A 93 8.25 -6.01 -6.26
N PRO A 94 7.77 -5.03 -5.48
CA PRO A 94 7.97 -5.04 -4.03
C PRO A 94 7.35 -6.30 -3.41
N HIS A 95 8.15 -7.03 -2.64
CA HIS A 95 7.66 -8.11 -1.79
C HIS A 95 7.33 -7.59 -0.39
N LYS A 96 8.11 -6.62 0.12
CA LYS A 96 7.93 -6.10 1.47
C LYS A 96 8.24 -4.62 1.54
N LEU A 97 7.28 -3.85 2.04
CA LEU A 97 7.41 -2.41 2.24
C LEU A 97 6.85 -1.98 3.59
N SER A 98 7.36 -0.86 4.10
CA SER A 98 6.79 -0.19 5.27
C SER A 98 6.51 1.26 4.95
N LEU A 99 5.33 1.73 5.35
CA LEU A 99 4.88 3.11 5.18
C LEU A 99 4.78 3.76 6.54
N GLN A 100 5.27 5.00 6.64
CA GLN A 100 5.27 5.75 7.89
C GLN A 100 4.80 7.18 7.67
N ARG A 101 4.00 7.69 8.61
CA ARG A 101 3.55 9.08 8.66
C ARG A 101 3.08 9.43 10.06
N GLU A 102 3.63 10.49 10.67
CA GLU A 102 3.11 11.08 11.92
C GLU A 102 2.76 10.08 13.04
N GLY A 103 3.64 9.09 13.28
CA GLY A 103 3.44 8.05 14.31
C GLY A 103 2.66 6.81 13.87
N LEU A 104 2.08 6.83 12.67
CA LEU A 104 1.51 5.66 12.01
C LEU A 104 2.61 4.86 11.30
N GLN A 105 2.61 3.54 11.50
CA GLN A 105 3.43 2.60 10.77
C GLN A 105 2.57 1.48 10.19
N ILE A 106 2.65 1.30 8.88
CA ILE A 106 2.01 0.20 8.13
C ILE A 106 3.12 -0.69 7.59
N ARG A 107 2.95 -2.01 7.68
CA ARG A 107 3.82 -2.98 7.01
C ARG A 107 2.98 -3.80 6.05
N LEU A 108 3.45 -3.90 4.82
CA LEU A 108 2.83 -4.70 3.78
C LEU A 108 3.82 -5.77 3.33
N VAL A 109 3.29 -6.98 3.20
CA VAL A 109 3.96 -8.13 2.59
C VAL A 109 3.05 -8.57 1.45
N ALA A 110 3.57 -8.57 0.23
CA ALA A 110 2.86 -9.00 -0.97
C ALA A 110 3.33 -10.40 -1.35
N ASP A 111 2.73 -11.42 -0.73
CA ASP A 111 3.15 -12.82 -0.91
C ASP A 111 2.93 -13.32 -2.35
N GLU A 112 1.87 -12.85 -3.02
CA GLU A 112 1.53 -13.26 -4.39
C GLU A 112 1.13 -12.05 -5.24
N TRP A 113 1.66 -11.98 -6.46
CA TRP A 113 1.28 -10.99 -7.47
C TRP A 113 0.53 -11.68 -8.61
N VAL A 114 -0.75 -11.32 -8.78
CA VAL A 114 -1.54 -11.73 -9.94
C VAL A 114 -1.44 -10.64 -11.01
N LEU A 115 -0.65 -10.90 -12.04
CA LEU A 115 -0.55 -10.00 -13.19
C LEU A 115 -1.73 -10.24 -14.14
N PRO A 116 -2.35 -9.19 -14.71
CA PRO A 116 -3.35 -9.37 -15.75
C PRO A 116 -2.72 -10.10 -16.94
N ALA A 117 -3.48 -11.01 -17.54
CA ALA A 117 -3.04 -11.71 -18.75
C ALA A 117 -2.68 -10.69 -19.85
N PRO A 118 -1.63 -10.95 -20.65
CA PRO A 118 -1.17 -10.07 -21.72
C PRO A 118 -2.23 -9.82 -22.80
#